data_AF-A0A2N0FR15-F1
#
_entry.id   AF-A0A2N0FR15-F1
#
_cell.length_a   1.000
_cell.length_b   1.000
_cell.length_c   1.000
_cell.angle_alpha   90.00
_cell.angle_beta   90.00
_cell.angle_gamma   90.00
#
_symmetry.space_group_name_H-M   'P 1'
#
loop_
_entity.id
_entity.type
_entity.pdbx_description
1 polymer ?
#
loop_
_entity_poly.entity_id
_entity_poly.type
_entity_poly.pdbx_seq_one_letter_code
_entity_poly.pdbx_strand_id
1 'polypeptide(L)'
;MKKAIYIVLFFALFQVNAQKNIYETDKFEELSEEHEVLAIIPFLTNLDLKDEISKSELKLLEEKEGYAVQNALETYFSKRKKKKKFSVEFQNIKNTNAILAQNDITFKNIDVYTIKQLSEILEVDGIISGSIDLNVLLSKGVSTDFNFMDYFSGSANYGRIGVKISDGSSGKLLWKYEKEINKKSGKNTNDLIDRMMKLAARKFPYDREKRRDRKKG
;
A
#
# COMPACT_ATOMS: atom_id res chain seq x y z
N MET A 1 41.51 13.46 30.49
CA MET A 1 40.87 12.15 30.20
C MET A 1 39.34 12.20 30.28
N LYS A 2 38.72 12.78 31.33
CA LYS A 2 37.25 12.88 31.44
C LYS A 2 36.58 13.64 30.28
N LYS A 3 37.19 14.71 29.75
CA LYS A 3 36.65 15.49 28.62
C LYS A 3 36.61 14.73 27.29
N ALA A 4 37.54 13.81 27.04
CA ALA A 4 37.55 13.00 25.82
C ALA A 4 36.43 11.94 25.81
N ILE A 5 36.06 11.42 26.99
CA ILE A 5 34.97 10.44 27.15
C ILE A 5 33.62 11.08 26.79
N TYR A 6 33.38 12.35 27.16
CA TYR A 6 32.15 13.05 26.79
C TYR A 6 32.01 13.29 25.28
N ILE A 7 33.11 13.47 24.55
CA ILE A 7 33.11 13.71 23.09
C ILE A 7 32.80 12.41 22.33
N VAL A 8 33.36 11.28 22.80
CA VAL A 8 33.06 9.95 22.24
C VAL A 8 31.62 9.52 22.53
N LEU A 9 31.09 9.84 23.72
CA LEU A 9 29.69 9.58 24.07
C LEU A 9 28.71 10.41 23.22
N PHE A 10 29.10 11.62 22.81
CA PHE A 10 28.28 12.50 21.97
C PHE A 10 28.21 12.03 20.51
N PHE A 11 29.28 11.43 19.97
CA PHE A 11 29.29 10.88 18.61
C PHE A 11 28.53 9.56 18.47
N ALA A 12 28.40 8.77 19.53
CA ALA A 12 27.64 7.51 19.52
C ALA A 12 26.12 7.71 19.44
N LEU A 13 25.60 8.91 19.72
CA LEU A 13 24.15 9.19 19.74
C LEU A 13 23.54 9.47 18.36
N PHE A 14 24.34 9.54 17.29
CA PHE A 14 23.83 9.89 15.94
C PHE A 14 23.58 8.71 15.01
N GLN A 15 23.75 7.46 15.46
CA GLN A 15 23.44 6.27 14.67
C GLN A 15 21.95 5.88 14.81
N VAL A 16 21.03 6.83 14.58
CA VAL A 16 19.62 6.50 14.36
C VAL A 16 19.51 5.96 12.93
N ASN A 17 19.68 4.65 12.78
CA ASN A 17 19.34 3.95 11.55
C ASN A 17 17.83 4.04 11.33
N ALA A 18 17.38 5.09 10.67
CA ALA A 18 16.01 5.17 10.15
C ALA A 18 15.87 4.11 9.06
N GLN A 19 15.24 2.99 9.39
CA GLN A 19 14.89 1.94 8.42
C GLN A 19 14.16 2.59 7.24
N LYS A 20 14.80 2.60 6.07
CA LYS A 20 14.22 3.15 4.84
C LYS A 20 13.13 2.21 4.36
N ASN A 21 11.95 2.33 4.96
CA ASN A 21 10.76 1.58 4.57
C ASN A 21 10.22 2.00 3.19
N ILE A 22 10.80 3.04 2.58
CA ILE A 22 10.40 3.63 1.32
C ILE A 22 11.55 3.48 0.32
N TYR A 23 11.23 2.87 -0.81
CA TYR A 23 12.03 2.84 -2.02
C TYR A 23 11.40 3.75 -3.07
N GLU A 24 12.25 4.47 -3.80
CA GLU A 24 11.88 5.26 -4.98
C GLU A 24 13.00 5.07 -6.00
N THR A 25 12.63 4.89 -7.28
CA THR A 25 13.62 4.75 -8.34
C THR A 25 14.24 6.11 -8.70
N ASP A 26 15.53 6.13 -9.03
CA ASP A 26 16.23 7.34 -9.46
C ASP A 26 15.69 7.86 -10.82
N LYS A 27 15.03 6.98 -11.59
CA LYS A 27 14.41 7.31 -12.88
C LYS A 27 12.95 7.74 -12.76
N PHE A 28 12.49 8.13 -11.57
CA PHE A 28 11.07 8.39 -11.34
C PHE A 28 10.55 9.51 -12.25
N GLU A 29 11.30 10.60 -12.41
CA GLU A 29 10.88 11.73 -13.25
C GLU A 29 10.73 11.32 -14.72
N GLU A 30 11.75 10.65 -15.27
CA GLU A 30 11.76 10.15 -16.66
C GLU A 30 10.58 9.20 -16.91
N LEU A 31 10.36 8.24 -16.00
CA LEU A 31 9.35 7.20 -16.19
C LEU A 31 7.92 7.66 -15.87
N SER A 32 7.72 8.80 -15.21
CA SER A 32 6.39 9.25 -14.78
C SER A 32 6.00 10.64 -15.31
N GLU A 33 6.79 11.19 -16.23
CA GLU A 33 6.60 12.53 -16.77
C GLU A 33 5.19 12.73 -17.32
N GLU A 34 4.74 11.79 -18.15
CA GLU A 34 3.47 11.82 -18.86
C GLU A 34 2.32 11.13 -18.11
N HIS A 35 2.54 10.64 -16.89
CA HIS A 35 1.47 9.96 -16.15
C HIS A 35 0.34 10.92 -15.79
N GLU A 36 -0.88 10.53 -16.14
CA GLU A 36 -2.11 11.21 -15.81
C GLU A 36 -3.03 10.36 -14.94
N VAL A 37 -3.12 9.05 -15.16
CA VAL A 37 -4.06 8.15 -14.49
C VAL A 37 -3.38 6.90 -13.93
N LEU A 38 -3.63 6.59 -12.67
CA LEU A 38 -3.21 5.34 -12.04
C LEU A 38 -4.41 4.47 -11.65
N ALA A 39 -4.34 3.16 -11.87
CA ALA A 39 -5.32 2.20 -11.32
C ALA A 39 -4.85 1.62 -9.98
N ILE A 40 -5.80 1.24 -9.14
CA ILE A 40 -5.53 0.48 -7.90
C ILE A 40 -6.14 -0.90 -8.11
N ILE A 41 -5.33 -1.95 -8.11
CA ILE A 41 -5.83 -3.33 -8.24
C ILE A 41 -6.06 -3.96 -6.84
N PRO A 42 -6.83 -5.04 -6.74
CA PRO A 42 -6.99 -5.79 -5.49
C PRO A 42 -5.62 -6.21 -4.93
N PHE A 43 -5.43 -6.05 -3.62
CA PHE A 43 -4.17 -6.40 -2.97
C PHE A 43 -4.07 -7.89 -2.74
N LEU A 44 -2.91 -8.49 -3.04
CA LEU A 44 -2.68 -9.89 -2.72
C LEU A 44 -2.65 -10.07 -1.21
N THR A 45 -3.50 -10.94 -0.69
CA THR A 45 -3.64 -11.13 0.75
C THR A 45 -3.25 -12.56 1.12
N ASN A 46 -2.52 -12.67 2.21
CA ASN A 46 -2.21 -13.93 2.85
C ASN A 46 -2.68 -13.86 4.32
N LEU A 47 -3.50 -14.83 4.71
CA LEU A 47 -4.07 -14.91 6.06
C LEU A 47 -3.52 -16.11 6.82
N ASP A 48 -2.83 -15.84 7.93
CA ASP A 48 -2.32 -16.82 8.89
C ASP A 48 -3.14 -16.78 10.18
N LEU A 49 -4.39 -17.22 10.08
CA LEU A 49 -5.35 -17.21 11.19
C LEU A 49 -5.12 -18.43 12.10
N LYS A 50 -5.32 -18.24 13.41
CA LYS A 50 -5.12 -19.31 14.40
C LYS A 50 -6.23 -20.37 14.40
N ASP A 51 -7.40 -20.01 13.90
CA ASP A 51 -8.58 -20.86 13.92
C ASP A 51 -8.55 -21.87 12.76
N GLU A 52 -9.10 -23.07 12.99
CA GLU A 52 -9.22 -24.10 11.96
C GLU A 52 -10.28 -23.70 10.92
N ILE A 53 -9.85 -22.96 9.90
CA ILE A 53 -10.70 -22.50 8.80
C ILE A 53 -10.47 -23.38 7.57
N SER A 54 -11.55 -23.68 6.84
CA SER A 54 -11.43 -24.45 5.59
C SER A 54 -10.62 -23.68 4.53
N LYS A 55 -9.86 -24.38 3.68
CA LYS A 55 -9.05 -23.73 2.62
C LYS A 55 -9.89 -22.87 1.67
N SER A 56 -11.13 -23.25 1.39
CA SER A 56 -12.05 -22.49 0.55
C SER A 56 -12.51 -21.20 1.21
N GLU A 57 -12.80 -21.25 2.51
CA GLU A 57 -13.20 -20.09 3.28
C GLU A 57 -12.02 -19.13 3.44
N LEU A 58 -10.82 -19.63 3.77
CA LEU A 58 -9.61 -18.82 3.88
C LEU A 58 -9.36 -17.98 2.61
N LYS A 59 -9.46 -18.60 1.44
CA LYS A 59 -9.32 -17.90 0.14
C LYS A 59 -10.37 -16.80 -0.06
N LEU A 60 -11.61 -17.04 0.37
CA LEU A 60 -12.66 -16.02 0.29
C LEU A 60 -12.37 -14.85 1.25
N LEU A 61 -11.79 -15.12 2.41
CA LEU A 61 -11.38 -14.08 3.36
C LEU A 61 -10.21 -13.26 2.84
N GLU A 62 -9.20 -13.90 2.27
CA GLU A 62 -8.06 -13.25 1.62
C GLU A 62 -8.52 -12.29 0.51
N GLU A 63 -9.42 -12.77 -0.36
CA GLU A 63 -10.00 -11.96 -1.41
C GLU A 63 -10.75 -10.75 -0.85
N LYS A 64 -11.61 -10.94 0.16
CA LYS A 64 -12.35 -9.86 0.83
C LYS A 64 -11.42 -8.80 1.43
N GLU A 65 -10.36 -9.22 2.12
CA GLU A 65 -9.38 -8.30 2.70
C GLU A 65 -8.60 -7.53 1.61
N GLY A 66 -8.27 -8.21 0.50
CA GLY A 66 -7.59 -7.60 -0.64
C GLY A 66 -8.42 -6.46 -1.26
N TYR A 67 -9.72 -6.71 -1.47
CA TYR A 67 -10.68 -5.67 -1.89
C TYR A 67 -10.88 -4.59 -0.81
N ALA A 68 -10.90 -4.94 0.47
CA ALA A 68 -11.02 -3.95 1.55
C ALA A 68 -9.84 -2.95 1.55
N VAL A 69 -8.62 -3.41 1.28
CA VAL A 69 -7.44 -2.56 1.14
C VAL A 69 -7.55 -1.65 -0.10
N GLN A 70 -7.98 -2.20 -1.24
CA GLN A 70 -8.22 -1.42 -2.47
C GLN A 70 -9.23 -0.28 -2.22
N ASN A 71 -10.38 -0.60 -1.61
CA ASN A 71 -11.42 0.36 -1.23
C ASN A 71 -10.89 1.45 -0.28
N ALA A 72 -10.09 1.06 0.72
CA ALA A 72 -9.52 1.98 1.68
C ALA A 72 -8.51 2.94 1.05
N LEU A 73 -7.70 2.47 0.09
CA LEU A 73 -6.79 3.31 -0.69
C LEU A 73 -7.54 4.31 -1.57
N GLU A 74 -8.56 3.88 -2.32
CA GLU A 74 -9.39 4.79 -3.12
C GLU A 74 -10.03 5.88 -2.23
N THR A 75 -10.55 5.48 -1.07
CA THR A 75 -11.12 6.40 -0.08
C THR A 75 -10.08 7.42 0.40
N TYR A 76 -8.86 6.97 0.70
CA TYR A 76 -7.77 7.85 1.11
C TYR A 76 -7.40 8.85 0.00
N PHE A 77 -7.19 8.37 -1.23
CA PHE A 77 -6.83 9.21 -2.36
C PHE A 77 -7.95 10.20 -2.71
N SER A 78 -9.21 9.78 -2.69
CA SER A 78 -10.37 10.65 -2.91
C SER A 78 -10.45 11.79 -1.89
N LYS A 79 -10.22 11.51 -0.60
CA LYS A 79 -10.19 12.54 0.47
C LYS A 79 -9.05 13.55 0.26
N ARG A 80 -7.88 13.09 -0.22
CA ARG A 80 -6.71 13.93 -0.50
C ARG A 80 -6.83 14.70 -1.82
N LYS A 81 -7.46 14.13 -2.85
CA LYS A 81 -7.74 14.77 -4.14
C LYS A 81 -8.59 16.02 -3.98
N LYS A 82 -9.59 16.01 -3.08
CA LYS A 82 -10.38 17.21 -2.71
C LYS A 82 -9.50 18.40 -2.27
N LYS A 83 -8.27 18.15 -1.83
CA LYS A 83 -7.28 19.16 -1.44
C LYS A 83 -6.26 19.49 -2.55
N LYS A 84 -6.48 19.04 -3.79
CA LYS A 84 -5.60 19.20 -4.97
C LYS A 84 -4.16 18.76 -4.73
N LYS A 85 -3.95 17.67 -3.96
CA LYS A 85 -2.61 17.24 -3.54
C LYS A 85 -1.88 16.29 -4.51
N PHE A 86 -2.52 15.74 -5.55
CA PHE A 86 -1.88 14.78 -6.45
C PHE A 86 -1.71 15.28 -7.87
N SER A 87 -0.59 14.95 -8.52
CA SER A 87 -0.32 15.28 -9.92
C SER A 87 -1.01 14.34 -10.92
N VAL A 88 -1.58 13.24 -10.43
CA VAL A 88 -2.32 12.23 -11.21
C VAL A 88 -3.73 12.07 -10.68
N GLU A 89 -4.57 11.50 -11.51
CA GLU A 89 -5.89 10.98 -11.21
C GLU A 89 -5.82 9.49 -10.87
N PHE A 90 -6.85 9.01 -10.17
CA PHE A 90 -6.99 7.60 -9.82
C PHE A 90 -8.24 7.05 -10.49
N GLN A 91 -8.08 5.96 -11.25
CA GLN A 91 -9.21 5.25 -11.85
C GLN A 91 -10.16 4.78 -10.74
N ASN A 92 -11.46 4.89 -10.97
CA ASN A 92 -12.45 4.39 -10.02
C ASN A 92 -12.34 2.87 -9.90
N ILE A 93 -12.30 2.35 -8.68
CA ILE A 93 -12.05 0.92 -8.45
C ILE A 93 -13.19 0.02 -8.95
N LYS A 94 -14.43 0.53 -9.05
CA LYS A 94 -15.53 -0.25 -9.66
C LYS A 94 -15.28 -0.45 -11.15
N ASN A 95 -14.78 0.57 -11.83
CA ASN A 95 -14.38 0.45 -13.24
C ASN A 95 -13.18 -0.49 -13.36
N THR A 96 -12.15 -0.33 -12.51
CA THR A 96 -10.99 -1.24 -12.50
C THR A 96 -11.44 -2.69 -12.35
N ASN A 97 -12.26 -2.99 -11.35
CA ASN A 97 -12.73 -4.36 -11.09
C ASN A 97 -13.65 -4.89 -12.21
N ALA A 98 -14.46 -4.03 -12.82
CA ALA A 98 -15.29 -4.41 -13.96
C ALA A 98 -14.45 -4.74 -15.20
N ILE A 99 -13.43 -3.92 -15.52
CA ILE A 99 -12.53 -4.16 -16.65
C ILE A 99 -11.73 -5.45 -16.43
N LEU A 100 -11.19 -5.68 -15.22
CA LEU A 100 -10.52 -6.93 -14.88
C LEU A 100 -11.44 -8.13 -15.10
N ALA A 101 -12.67 -8.07 -14.58
CA ALA A 101 -13.64 -9.16 -14.73
C ALA A 101 -14.06 -9.41 -16.19
N GLN A 102 -14.20 -8.35 -17.01
CA GLN A 102 -14.49 -8.47 -18.44
C GLN A 102 -13.36 -9.15 -19.24
N ASN A 103 -12.15 -9.18 -18.69
CA ASN A 103 -10.98 -9.83 -19.28
C ASN A 103 -10.62 -11.15 -18.57
N ASP A 104 -11.56 -11.75 -17.83
CA ASP A 104 -11.36 -12.99 -17.05
C ASP A 104 -10.19 -12.91 -16.04
N ILE A 105 -9.88 -11.70 -15.59
CA ILE A 105 -8.89 -11.44 -14.54
C ILE A 105 -9.61 -11.40 -13.20
N THR A 106 -9.24 -12.35 -12.35
CA THR A 106 -9.79 -12.60 -11.03
C THR A 106 -8.70 -12.44 -9.98
N PHE A 107 -9.10 -12.41 -8.70
CA PHE A 107 -8.15 -12.39 -7.59
C PHE A 107 -7.12 -13.54 -7.63
N LYS A 108 -7.48 -14.68 -8.22
CA LYS A 108 -6.65 -15.91 -8.23
C LYS A 108 -5.60 -15.95 -9.33
N ASN A 109 -5.72 -15.13 -10.37
CA ASN A 109 -4.84 -15.15 -11.54
C ASN A 109 -4.28 -13.76 -11.89
N ILE A 110 -4.63 -12.72 -11.15
CA ILE A 110 -4.15 -11.35 -11.41
C ILE A 110 -2.62 -11.23 -11.33
N ASP A 111 -1.97 -12.09 -10.54
CA ASP A 111 -0.52 -12.18 -10.36
C ASP A 111 0.21 -12.86 -11.54
N VAL A 112 -0.52 -13.51 -12.45
CA VAL A 112 0.03 -14.10 -13.68
C VAL A 112 0.32 -13.02 -14.73
N TYR A 113 -0.38 -11.89 -14.67
CA TYR A 113 -0.22 -10.79 -15.62
C TYR A 113 0.91 -9.85 -15.21
N THR A 114 1.68 -9.40 -16.21
CA THR A 114 2.67 -8.36 -15.99
C THR A 114 2.00 -7.01 -15.73
N ILE A 115 2.71 -6.10 -15.06
CA ILE A 115 2.25 -4.71 -14.88
C ILE A 115 1.90 -4.06 -16.21
N LYS A 116 2.71 -4.28 -17.24
CA LYS A 116 2.48 -3.74 -18.57
C LYS A 116 1.15 -4.22 -19.16
N GLN A 117 0.91 -5.53 -19.12
CA GLN A 117 -0.36 -6.10 -19.61
C GLN A 117 -1.56 -5.58 -18.82
N LEU A 118 -1.45 -5.51 -17.49
CA LEU A 118 -2.53 -4.98 -16.66
C LEU A 118 -2.79 -3.50 -16.96
N SER A 119 -1.75 -2.70 -17.19
CA SER A 119 -1.87 -1.28 -17.53
C SER A 119 -2.51 -1.06 -18.89
N GLU A 120 -2.15 -1.88 -19.88
CA GLU A 120 -2.77 -1.86 -21.22
C GLU A 120 -4.26 -2.22 -21.13
N ILE A 121 -4.61 -3.29 -20.41
CA ILE A 121 -6.00 -3.73 -20.22
C ILE A 121 -6.84 -2.69 -19.48
N LEU A 122 -6.25 -2.05 -18.46
CA LEU A 122 -6.93 -1.05 -17.63
C LEU A 122 -6.93 0.35 -18.24
N GLU A 123 -6.21 0.57 -19.34
CA GLU A 123 -6.02 1.87 -19.98
C GLU A 123 -5.48 2.94 -19.00
N VAL A 124 -4.39 2.62 -18.29
CA VAL A 124 -3.75 3.51 -17.29
C VAL A 124 -2.24 3.56 -17.41
N ASP A 125 -1.66 4.69 -16.98
CA ASP A 125 -0.21 4.95 -17.04
C ASP A 125 0.57 4.21 -15.96
N GLY A 126 -0.11 3.72 -14.91
CA GLY A 126 0.55 2.93 -13.89
C GLY A 126 -0.40 2.27 -12.92
N ILE A 127 0.16 1.33 -12.16
CA ILE A 127 -0.60 0.48 -11.25
C ILE A 127 -0.11 0.65 -9.82
N ILE A 128 -1.08 0.87 -8.94
CA ILE A 128 -0.94 0.74 -7.50
C ILE A 128 -1.35 -0.68 -7.12
N SER A 129 -0.39 -1.44 -6.62
CA SER A 129 -0.56 -2.82 -6.20
C SER A 129 0.17 -3.07 -4.90
N GLY A 130 0.06 -4.29 -4.36
CA GLY A 130 0.72 -4.61 -3.13
C GLY A 130 0.34 -5.96 -2.57
N SER A 131 0.88 -6.23 -1.39
CA SER A 131 0.55 -7.41 -0.62
C SER A 131 0.27 -7.05 0.83
N ILE A 132 -0.58 -7.84 1.47
CA ILE A 132 -0.86 -7.74 2.90
C ILE A 132 -0.83 -9.15 3.50
N ASP A 133 0.04 -9.32 4.49
CA ASP A 133 0.12 -10.52 5.32
C ASP A 133 -0.53 -10.17 6.66
N LEU A 134 -1.50 -10.96 7.10
CA LEU A 134 -2.19 -10.75 8.37
C LEU A 134 -2.34 -12.06 9.14
N ASN A 135 -2.28 -11.96 10.46
CA ASN A 135 -2.69 -13.03 11.37
C ASN A 135 -4.04 -12.74 12.07
N VAL A 136 -4.75 -11.72 11.60
CA VAL A 136 -6.04 -11.23 12.13
C VAL A 136 -6.87 -10.66 10.99
N LEU A 137 -8.20 -10.68 11.13
CA LEU A 137 -9.10 -10.01 10.19
C LEU A 137 -9.27 -8.53 10.56
N LEU A 138 -9.17 -7.65 9.56
CA LEU A 138 -9.23 -6.18 9.76
C LEU A 138 -10.47 -5.54 9.14
N SER A 139 -11.05 -6.19 8.13
CA SER A 139 -12.23 -5.70 7.43
C SER A 139 -13.50 -5.96 8.24
N LYS A 140 -14.35 -4.92 8.36
CA LYS A 140 -15.65 -5.05 9.02
C LYS A 140 -16.61 -5.78 8.08
N GLY A 141 -17.22 -6.88 8.54
CA GLY A 141 -18.25 -7.61 7.78
C GLY A 141 -17.80 -8.95 7.19
N VAL A 142 -16.62 -9.44 7.56
CA VAL A 142 -16.29 -10.86 7.39
C VAL A 142 -17.03 -11.63 8.50
N SER A 143 -18.03 -12.43 8.12
CA SER A 143 -18.98 -13.13 9.00
C SER A 143 -18.39 -14.24 9.88
N THR A 144 -17.07 -14.29 10.05
CA THR A 144 -16.42 -15.23 10.96
C THR A 144 -16.50 -14.67 12.37
N ASP A 145 -16.73 -15.53 13.36
CA ASP A 145 -16.83 -15.24 14.80
C ASP A 145 -15.61 -14.52 15.44
N PHE A 146 -14.67 -14.06 14.62
CA PHE A 146 -13.50 -13.28 15.00
C PHE A 146 -13.90 -11.86 15.41
N ASN A 147 -13.90 -11.63 16.72
CA ASN A 147 -14.24 -10.34 17.28
C ASN A 147 -13.10 -9.34 17.05
N PHE A 148 -13.42 -8.14 16.55
CA PHE A 148 -12.51 -7.00 16.52
C PHE A 148 -11.90 -6.65 17.91
N MET A 149 -12.48 -7.17 19.00
CA MET A 149 -11.92 -7.08 20.35
C MET A 149 -10.63 -7.91 20.53
N ASP A 150 -10.45 -9.01 19.80
CA ASP A 150 -9.23 -9.83 19.84
C ASP A 150 -8.03 -9.11 19.22
N TYR A 151 -8.29 -8.19 18.29
CA TYR A 151 -7.30 -7.24 17.78
C TYR A 151 -6.75 -6.29 18.85
N PHE A 152 -7.46 -6.07 19.96
CA PHE A 152 -6.93 -5.26 21.07
C PHE A 152 -6.24 -6.09 22.17
N SER A 153 -6.70 -7.32 22.39
CA SER A 153 -6.15 -8.24 23.40
C SER A 153 -4.91 -9.01 22.91
N GLY A 154 -4.75 -9.21 21.60
CA GLY A 154 -3.70 -10.05 20.99
C GLY A 154 -2.26 -9.51 20.96
N SER A 155 -1.39 -10.15 20.15
CA SER A 155 0.04 -9.85 19.98
C SER A 155 0.32 -8.42 19.52
N ALA A 156 1.51 -7.86 19.75
CA ALA A 156 1.83 -6.51 19.25
C ALA A 156 2.00 -6.46 17.72
N ASN A 157 2.31 -7.59 17.06
CA ASN A 157 2.50 -7.70 15.63
C ASN A 157 1.33 -8.47 15.00
N TYR A 158 0.70 -7.84 14.00
CA TYR A 158 -0.45 -8.35 13.27
C TYR A 158 -0.18 -8.68 11.81
N GLY A 159 1.06 -8.46 11.36
CA GLY A 159 1.48 -8.72 9.98
C GLY A 159 2.12 -7.51 9.32
N ARG A 160 2.08 -7.46 7.99
CA ARG A 160 2.80 -6.47 7.18
C ARG A 160 1.99 -6.11 5.94
N ILE A 161 2.04 -4.85 5.57
CA ILE A 161 1.49 -4.36 4.31
C ILE A 161 2.61 -3.73 3.48
N GLY A 162 2.61 -4.05 2.19
CA GLY A 162 3.45 -3.44 1.18
C GLY A 162 2.60 -2.79 0.10
N VAL A 163 2.83 -1.51 -0.17
CA VAL A 163 2.22 -0.78 -1.30
C VAL A 163 3.31 -0.48 -2.31
N LYS A 164 3.02 -0.69 -3.59
CA LYS A 164 3.92 -0.45 -4.72
C LYS A 164 3.21 0.39 -5.77
N ILE A 165 3.97 1.20 -6.47
CA ILE A 165 3.54 1.89 -7.68
C ILE A 165 4.50 1.50 -8.79
N SER A 166 3.96 1.05 -9.91
CA SER A 166 4.73 0.62 -11.06
C SER A 166 4.29 1.39 -12.30
N ASP A 167 5.24 1.71 -13.16
CA ASP A 167 4.99 2.34 -14.46
C ASP A 167 4.34 1.32 -15.40
N GLY A 168 3.29 1.74 -16.08
CA GLY A 168 2.51 0.91 -17.00
C GLY A 168 3.22 0.65 -18.32
N SER A 169 4.02 1.60 -18.80
CA SER A 169 4.68 1.47 -20.11
C SER A 169 5.85 0.47 -20.07
N SER A 170 6.71 0.55 -19.05
CA SER A 170 7.89 -0.30 -18.89
C SER A 170 7.72 -1.43 -17.87
N GLY A 171 6.66 -1.40 -17.05
CA GLY A 171 6.46 -2.36 -15.95
C GLY A 171 7.40 -2.16 -14.76
N LYS A 172 8.24 -1.11 -14.76
CA LYS A 172 9.24 -0.89 -13.72
C LYS A 172 8.63 -0.40 -12.41
N LEU A 173 9.20 -0.85 -11.30
CA LEU A 173 8.84 -0.35 -9.97
C LEU A 173 9.30 1.11 -9.81
N LEU A 174 8.35 2.01 -9.59
CA LEU A 174 8.61 3.42 -9.36
C LEU A 174 8.82 3.73 -7.88
N TRP A 175 7.98 3.15 -7.03
CA TRP A 175 7.95 3.44 -5.61
C TRP A 175 7.40 2.27 -4.82
N LYS A 176 7.91 2.06 -3.62
CA LYS A 176 7.44 1.01 -2.71
C LYS A 176 7.50 1.51 -1.27
N TYR A 177 6.47 1.18 -0.49
CA TYR A 177 6.44 1.40 0.94
C TYR A 177 5.99 0.14 1.66
N GLU A 178 6.72 -0.25 2.70
CA GLU A 178 6.35 -1.37 3.57
C GLU A 178 6.15 -0.90 5.00
N LYS A 179 5.16 -1.47 5.67
CA LYS A 179 4.91 -1.17 7.07
C LYS A 179 4.35 -2.36 7.83
N GLU A 180 4.90 -2.58 9.02
CA GLU A 180 4.35 -3.52 9.98
C GLU A 180 3.02 -3.04 10.55
N ILE A 181 2.10 -3.98 10.72
CA ILE A 181 0.77 -3.77 11.28
C ILE A 181 0.84 -4.15 12.74
N ASN A 182 0.46 -3.22 13.62
CA ASN A 182 0.48 -3.39 15.06
C ASN A 182 -0.73 -2.67 15.69
N LYS A 183 -0.87 -2.76 17.02
CA LYS A 183 -1.98 -2.13 17.78
C LYS A 183 -2.16 -0.64 17.50
N LYS A 184 -1.10 0.07 17.10
CA LYS A 184 -1.13 1.51 16.82
C LYS A 184 -1.47 1.82 15.35
N SER A 185 -1.54 0.81 14.49
CA SER A 185 -1.73 0.99 13.06
C SER A 185 -3.15 1.40 12.68
N GLY A 186 -4.18 1.10 13.47
CA GLY A 186 -5.57 1.49 13.20
C GLY A 186 -6.58 0.52 13.81
N LYS A 187 -7.87 0.84 13.75
CA LYS A 187 -8.97 0.02 14.28
C LYS A 187 -9.75 -0.76 13.20
N ASN A 188 -9.28 -0.75 11.96
CA ASN A 188 -9.88 -1.43 10.81
C ASN A 188 -9.01 -1.12 9.59
N THR A 189 -9.31 -1.73 8.45
CA THR A 189 -8.60 -1.52 7.19
C THR A 189 -8.54 -0.03 6.79
N ASN A 190 -9.63 0.74 6.93
CA ASN A 190 -9.62 2.16 6.58
C ASN A 190 -8.67 2.99 7.45
N ASP A 191 -8.71 2.77 8.77
CA ASP A 191 -7.82 3.46 9.71
C ASP A 191 -6.35 3.06 9.51
N LEU A 192 -6.10 1.78 9.22
CA LEU A 192 -4.78 1.25 8.87
C LEU A 192 -4.22 1.99 7.66
N ILE A 193 -4.96 1.99 6.55
CA ILE A 193 -4.52 2.62 5.31
C ILE A 193 -4.38 4.13 5.47
N ASP A 194 -5.31 4.82 6.13
CA ASP A 194 -5.22 6.26 6.34
C ASP A 194 -3.98 6.65 7.15
N ARG A 195 -3.67 5.93 8.24
CA ARG A 195 -2.47 6.19 9.06
C ARG A 195 -1.19 5.85 8.31
N MET A 196 -1.16 4.67 7.67
CA MET A 196 -0.03 4.23 6.87
C MET A 196 0.28 5.24 5.76
N MET A 197 -0.74 5.63 4.99
CA MET A 197 -0.59 6.55 3.89
C MET A 197 -0.35 7.98 4.33
N LYS A 198 -0.78 8.42 5.52
CA LYS A 198 -0.36 9.73 6.07
C LYS A 198 1.14 9.79 6.33
N LEU A 199 1.73 8.70 6.82
CA LEU A 199 3.18 8.59 7.01
C LEU A 199 3.91 8.53 5.68
N ALA A 200 3.38 7.77 4.72
CA ALA A 200 3.94 7.64 3.37
C ALA A 200 3.77 8.91 2.52
N ALA A 201 2.69 9.67 2.72
CA ALA A 201 2.29 10.79 1.88
C ALA A 201 3.33 11.89 1.78
N ARG A 202 4.09 12.14 2.86
CA ARG A 202 5.20 13.10 2.83
C ARG A 202 6.28 12.74 1.81
N LYS A 203 6.34 11.47 1.40
CA LYS A 203 7.29 10.96 0.40
C LYS A 203 6.56 10.32 -0.80
N PHE A 204 5.24 10.43 -0.88
CA PHE A 204 4.48 9.86 -2.00
C PHE A 204 4.86 10.61 -3.28
N PRO A 205 5.27 9.90 -4.33
CA PRO A 205 6.03 10.52 -5.40
C PRO A 205 5.16 11.36 -6.35
N TYR A 206 3.83 11.14 -6.34
CA TYR A 206 2.85 11.94 -7.08
C TYR A 206 2.21 13.07 -6.25
N ASP A 207 2.74 13.42 -5.08
CA ASP A 207 2.29 14.61 -4.36
C ASP A 207 2.74 15.89 -5.09
N ARG A 208 1.81 16.84 -5.32
CA ARG A 208 2.08 18.06 -6.12
C ARG A 208 3.15 18.94 -5.49
N GLU A 209 3.20 19.04 -4.17
CA GLU A 209 4.21 19.88 -3.49
C GLU A 209 5.61 19.31 -3.82
N LYS A 210 5.76 17.99 -3.68
CA LYS A 210 6.99 17.27 -4.03
C LYS A 210 7.36 17.42 -5.52
N ARG A 211 6.40 17.28 -6.43
CA ARG A 211 6.64 17.45 -7.89
C ARG A 211 7.05 18.88 -8.25
N ARG A 212 6.49 19.89 -7.57
CA ARG A 212 6.87 21.30 -7.78
C ARG A 212 8.28 21.61 -7.26
N ASP A 213 8.67 21.07 -6.12
CA ASP A 213 10.00 21.27 -5.55
C ASP A 213 11.08 20.65 -6.45
N ARG A 214 10.80 19.50 -7.07
CA ARG A 214 11.70 18.86 -8.06
C ARG A 214 11.89 19.67 -9.33
N LYS A 215 10.86 20.37 -9.84
CA LYS A 215 10.97 21.21 -11.04
C LYS A 215 11.75 22.52 -10.83
N LYS A 216 12.07 22.87 -9.59
CA LYS A 216 12.75 24.13 -9.23
C LYS A 216 14.23 23.96 -8.91
N GLY A 217 14.69 22.74 -8.69
CA GLY A 217 16.10 22.40 -8.48
C GLY A 217 16.70 21.80 -9.74
#